data_AF-A0A7R8H3J6-F1
#
_entry.id   AF-A0A7R8H3J6-F1
#
_cell.length_a   1.000
_cell.length_b   1.000
_cell.length_c   1.000
_cell.angle_alpha   90.00
_cell.angle_beta   90.00
_cell.angle_gamma   90.00
#
_symmetry.space_group_name_H-M   'P 1'
#
loop_
_entity.id
_entity.type
_entity.pdbx_description
1 polymer ?
#
loop_
_entity_poly.entity_id
_entity_poly.type
_entity_poly.pdbx_seq_one_letter_code
_entity_poly.pdbx_strand_id
1 'polypeptide(L)'
;MLQNALRRLTTINPCILRISSNLETLSFTEREAKRNELVTTKPTYNIAPIVNHNEALKQLFHLGVDISRWEKEGHLDLALSLTDFKAQVQPTIEFIIQQIGLSLPVISQTLTQAPQLLKTDVQVLETRLEYMKSKKFTPHQIRKLITNEEIGSPSE
;
A
#
# COMPACT_ATOMS: atom_id res chain seq x y z
N MET A 1 37.12 -10.83 39.13
CA MET A 1 37.69 -9.94 38.09
C MET A 1 36.66 -8.98 37.46
N LEU A 2 35.40 -9.40 37.23
CA LEU A 2 34.33 -8.53 36.70
C LEU A 2 34.05 -7.27 37.54
N GLN A 3 34.07 -7.38 38.87
CA GLN A 3 33.78 -6.26 39.77
C GLN A 3 34.78 -5.10 39.68
N ASN A 4 36.05 -5.38 39.34
CA ASN A 4 37.07 -4.35 39.16
C ASN A 4 36.96 -3.65 37.79
N ALA A 5 36.43 -4.34 36.77
CA ALA A 5 36.18 -3.74 35.46
C ALA A 5 34.98 -2.77 35.50
N LEU A 6 33.91 -3.14 36.24
CA LEU A 6 32.73 -2.29 36.43
C LEU A 6 33.06 -0.99 37.18
N ARG A 7 33.90 -1.04 38.23
CA ARG A 7 34.34 0.18 38.95
C ARG A 7 35.16 1.15 38.08
N ARG A 8 35.90 0.64 37.10
CA ARG A 8 36.68 1.49 36.18
C ARG A 8 35.78 2.23 35.20
N LEU A 9 34.68 1.62 34.77
CA LEU A 9 33.72 2.23 33.84
C LEU A 9 32.81 3.28 34.52
N THR A 10 32.48 3.10 35.81
CA THR A 10 31.62 4.04 36.57
C THR A 10 32.31 5.37 36.91
N THR A 11 33.64 5.42 36.84
CA THR A 11 34.42 6.66 37.13
C THR A 11 34.50 7.58 35.91
N ILE A 12 34.23 7.07 34.70
CA ILE A 12 34.47 7.77 33.43
C ILE A 12 33.22 8.53 32.95
N ASN A 13 32.00 8.13 33.36
CA ASN A 13 30.77 8.82 32.95
C ASN A 13 29.62 8.65 33.95
N PRO A 14 29.27 9.68 34.75
CA PRO A 14 28.20 9.58 35.76
C PRO A 14 26.80 9.43 35.14
N CYS A 15 26.64 9.70 33.84
CA CYS A 15 25.37 9.53 33.13
C CYS A 15 24.96 8.06 32.93
N ILE A 16 25.89 7.10 33.00
CA ILE A 16 25.58 5.67 32.85
C ILE A 16 24.69 5.17 34.00
N LEU A 17 24.80 5.77 35.20
CA LEU A 17 23.97 5.40 36.35
C LEU A 17 22.50 5.81 36.22
N ARG A 18 22.18 6.81 35.38
CA ARG A 18 20.79 7.24 35.17
C ARG A 18 19.99 6.28 34.29
N ILE A 19 20.70 5.48 33.49
CA ILE A 19 20.10 4.44 32.66
C ILE A 19 20.10 3.09 33.41
N SER A 20 21.15 2.79 34.19
CA SER A 20 21.26 1.50 34.89
C SER A 20 20.29 1.36 36.07
N SER A 21 19.99 2.43 36.82
CA SER A 21 19.06 2.35 37.96
C SER A 21 17.60 2.09 37.55
N ASN A 22 17.26 2.31 36.27
CA ASN A 22 15.91 2.07 35.73
C ASN A 22 15.78 0.79 34.89
N LEU A 23 16.89 0.09 34.62
CA LEU A 23 16.89 -1.17 33.86
C LEU A 23 17.08 -2.40 34.75
N GLU A 24 17.48 -2.24 36.02
CA GLU A 24 17.73 -3.35 36.94
C GLU A 24 16.54 -3.78 37.82
N THR A 25 15.39 -3.07 37.80
CA THR A 25 14.24 -3.43 38.66
C THR A 25 13.01 -3.94 37.93
N LEU A 26 13.07 -4.17 36.61
CA LEU A 26 11.97 -4.86 35.93
C LEU A 26 12.34 -6.34 35.82
N SER A 27 11.68 -7.16 36.63
CA SER A 27 11.67 -8.61 36.51
C SER A 27 11.38 -9.02 35.06
N PHE A 28 11.87 -10.18 34.64
CA PHE A 28 11.62 -10.72 33.30
C PHE A 28 10.12 -10.68 32.94
N THR A 29 9.26 -10.97 33.92
CA THR A 29 7.81 -10.88 33.87
C THR A 29 7.27 -9.47 33.63
N GLU A 30 7.84 -8.44 34.26
CA GLU A 30 7.43 -7.05 34.04
C GLU A 30 7.90 -6.51 32.68
N ARG A 31 9.05 -6.99 32.18
CA ARG A 31 9.52 -6.68 30.82
C ARG A 31 8.62 -7.31 29.76
N GLU A 32 8.13 -8.52 29.99
CA GLU A 32 7.15 -9.16 29.11
C GLU A 32 5.78 -8.47 29.17
N ALA A 33 5.28 -8.12 30.36
CA ALA A 33 4.04 -7.37 30.52
C ALA A 33 4.10 -5.99 29.83
N LYS A 34 5.21 -5.26 29.98
CA LYS A 34 5.43 -3.96 29.34
C LYS A 34 5.64 -4.07 27.82
N ARG A 35 6.28 -5.14 27.35
CA ARG A 35 6.36 -5.46 25.91
C ARG A 35 4.96 -5.72 25.36
N ASN A 36 4.12 -6.44 26.10
CA ASN A 36 2.73 -6.76 25.72
C ASN A 36 1.80 -5.53 25.79
N GLU A 37 2.07 -4.57 26.69
CA GLU A 37 1.38 -3.26 26.74
C GLU A 37 1.76 -2.34 25.57
N LEU A 38 3.00 -2.44 25.07
CA LEU A 38 3.47 -1.72 23.88
C LEU A 38 3.03 -2.39 22.56
N VAL A 39 2.48 -3.61 22.62
CA VAL A 39 1.74 -4.19 21.50
C VAL A 39 0.43 -3.43 21.40
N THR A 40 0.48 -2.33 20.66
CA THR A 40 -0.72 -1.65 20.18
C THR A 40 -1.60 -2.71 19.53
N THR A 41 -2.76 -2.99 20.10
CA THR A 41 -3.71 -4.04 19.66
C THR A 41 -4.42 -3.72 18.34
N LYS A 42 -3.77 -2.97 17.46
CA LYS A 42 -4.10 -2.97 16.05
C LYS A 42 -3.20 -4.01 15.38
N PRO A 43 -3.72 -5.16 14.92
CA PRO A 43 -2.94 -6.02 14.05
C PRO A 43 -2.44 -5.19 12.87
N THR A 44 -1.13 -5.02 12.76
CA THR A 44 -0.51 -4.45 11.56
C THR A 44 -0.62 -5.52 10.48
N TYR A 45 -1.74 -5.53 9.76
CA TYR A 45 -1.94 -6.42 8.63
C TYR A 45 -1.04 -5.97 7.47
N ASN A 46 0.12 -6.61 7.37
CA ASN A 46 1.00 -6.47 6.21
C ASN A 46 0.36 -7.16 5.00
N ILE A 47 0.34 -6.50 3.83
CA ILE A 47 -0.24 -7.07 2.61
C ILE A 47 0.65 -8.18 2.02
N ALA A 48 1.97 -8.12 2.23
CA ALA A 48 2.93 -9.08 1.67
C ALA A 48 2.55 -10.57 1.89
N PRO A 49 2.22 -11.03 3.12
CA PRO A 49 1.79 -12.42 3.33
C PRO A 49 0.45 -12.76 2.64
N ILE A 50 -0.44 -11.80 2.46
CA ILE A 50 -1.76 -12.00 1.82
C ILE A 50 -1.56 -12.26 0.32
N VAL A 51 -0.68 -11.51 -0.33
CA VAL A 51 -0.37 -11.67 -1.77
C VAL A 51 0.09 -13.10 -2.07
N ASN A 52 0.87 -13.74 -1.20
CA ASN A 52 1.36 -15.10 -1.43
C ASN A 52 0.27 -16.18 -1.47
N HIS A 53 -0.90 -15.92 -0.89
CA HIS A 53 -2.02 -16.88 -0.83
C HIS A 53 -3.17 -16.51 -1.76
N ASN A 54 -3.17 -15.28 -2.28
CA ASN A 54 -4.24 -14.74 -3.12
C ASN A 54 -3.79 -14.66 -4.57
N GLU A 55 -4.30 -15.56 -5.41
CA GLU A 55 -3.94 -15.63 -6.83
C GLU A 55 -4.29 -14.35 -7.60
N ALA A 56 -5.36 -13.64 -7.23
CA ALA A 56 -5.72 -12.40 -7.89
C ALA A 56 -4.71 -11.27 -7.63
N LEU A 57 -4.25 -11.16 -6.38
CA LEU A 57 -3.21 -10.21 -6.02
C LEU A 57 -1.85 -10.59 -6.65
N LYS A 58 -1.50 -11.87 -6.76
CA LYS A 58 -0.29 -12.30 -7.49
C LYS A 58 -0.32 -11.85 -8.95
N GLN A 59 -1.46 -12.04 -9.61
CA GLN A 59 -1.59 -11.63 -11.02
C GLN A 59 -1.47 -10.10 -11.17
N LEU A 60 -2.10 -9.32 -10.29
CA LEU A 60 -1.92 -7.86 -10.25
C LEU A 60 -0.46 -7.46 -10.03
N PHE A 61 0.24 -8.15 -9.13
CA PHE A 61 1.67 -7.94 -8.91
C PHE A 61 2.50 -8.26 -10.17
N HIS A 62 2.21 -9.36 -10.86
CA HIS A 62 2.87 -9.72 -12.12
C HIS A 62 2.60 -8.72 -13.26
N LEU A 63 1.45 -8.04 -13.24
CA LEU A 63 1.14 -6.94 -14.16
C LEU A 63 1.93 -5.65 -13.84
N GLY A 64 2.67 -5.61 -12.74
CA GLY A 64 3.45 -4.45 -12.30
C GLY A 64 2.68 -3.46 -11.43
N VAL A 65 1.55 -3.88 -10.83
CA VAL A 65 0.84 -3.06 -9.84
C VAL A 65 1.60 -3.07 -8.52
N ASP A 66 1.89 -1.89 -7.97
CA ASP A 66 2.55 -1.76 -6.67
C ASP A 66 1.54 -1.87 -5.52
N ILE A 67 1.32 -3.11 -5.07
CA ILE A 67 0.42 -3.44 -3.97
C ILE A 67 0.94 -2.89 -2.63
N SER A 68 2.25 -2.64 -2.49
CA SER A 68 2.78 -2.06 -1.24
C SER A 68 2.26 -0.65 -0.99
N ARG A 69 1.94 0.07 -2.07
CA ARG A 69 1.32 1.39 -2.01
C ARG A 69 -0.10 1.32 -1.48
N TRP A 70 -0.85 0.27 -1.82
CA TRP A 70 -2.22 0.07 -1.32
C TRP A 70 -2.25 -0.06 0.21
N GLU A 71 -1.24 -0.70 0.81
CA GLU A 71 -1.14 -0.78 2.28
C GLU A 71 -0.94 0.61 2.90
N LYS A 72 -0.01 1.40 2.33
CA LYS A 72 0.32 2.75 2.82
C LYS A 72 -0.87 3.72 2.70
N GLU A 73 -1.66 3.58 1.65
CA GLU A 73 -2.82 4.45 1.36
C GLU A 73 -4.13 3.93 1.98
N GLY A 74 -4.10 2.82 2.72
CA GLY A 74 -5.27 2.30 3.45
C GLY A 74 -6.27 1.51 2.60
N HIS A 75 -5.81 0.91 1.50
CA HIS A 75 -6.61 0.08 0.60
C HIS A 75 -6.53 -1.43 0.92
N LEU A 76 -6.20 -1.78 2.17
CA LEU A 76 -6.12 -3.17 2.63
C LEU A 76 -7.45 -3.92 2.43
N ASP A 77 -8.58 -3.30 2.77
CA ASP A 77 -9.91 -3.92 2.61
C ASP A 77 -10.22 -4.25 1.15
N LEU A 78 -9.72 -3.43 0.21
CA LEU A 78 -9.83 -3.71 -1.22
C LEU A 78 -9.01 -4.95 -1.58
N ALA A 79 -7.74 -4.99 -1.15
CA ALA A 79 -6.87 -6.13 -1.41
C ALA A 79 -7.46 -7.45 -0.86
N LEU A 80 -8.05 -7.40 0.34
CA LEU A 80 -8.71 -8.55 0.96
C LEU A 80 -10.01 -8.98 0.25
N SER A 81 -10.73 -8.04 -0.38
CA SER A 81 -11.97 -8.35 -1.10
C SER A 81 -11.75 -8.97 -2.48
N LEU A 82 -10.57 -8.81 -3.07
CA LEU A 82 -10.23 -9.39 -4.36
C LEU A 82 -9.95 -10.88 -4.16
N THR A 83 -10.78 -11.75 -4.73
CA THR A 83 -10.64 -13.20 -4.63
C THR A 83 -10.44 -13.84 -6.00
N ASP A 84 -11.09 -13.30 -7.04
CA ASP A 84 -11.02 -13.83 -8.40
C ASP A 84 -10.59 -12.73 -9.38
N PHE A 85 -9.41 -12.92 -9.98
CA PHE A 85 -8.86 -12.00 -10.97
C PHE A 85 -9.75 -11.88 -12.20
N LYS A 86 -10.23 -13.03 -12.71
CA LYS A 86 -10.98 -13.10 -13.97
C LYS A 86 -12.35 -12.46 -13.82
N ALA A 87 -12.99 -12.64 -12.67
CA ALA A 87 -14.30 -12.06 -12.43
C ALA A 87 -14.23 -10.57 -12.04
N GLN A 88 -13.24 -10.17 -11.25
CA GLN A 88 -13.24 -8.84 -10.61
C GLN A 88 -12.27 -7.82 -11.26
N VAL A 89 -11.16 -8.29 -11.82
CA VAL A 89 -10.08 -7.40 -12.31
C VAL A 89 -10.08 -7.32 -13.84
N GLN A 90 -10.18 -8.48 -14.49
CA GLN A 90 -10.12 -8.58 -15.95
C GLN A 90 -11.14 -7.68 -16.69
N PRO A 91 -12.42 -7.59 -16.27
CA PRO A 91 -13.39 -6.74 -16.97
C PRO A 91 -13.00 -5.25 -16.97
N THR A 92 -12.46 -4.77 -15.85
CA THR A 92 -11.99 -3.38 -15.74
C THR A 92 -10.78 -3.13 -16.64
N ILE A 93 -9.82 -4.07 -16.70
CA ILE A 93 -8.65 -3.94 -17.57
C ILE A 93 -9.07 -3.97 -19.04
N GLU A 94 -9.94 -4.89 -19.43
CA GLU A 94 -10.45 -5.00 -20.80
C GLU A 94 -11.21 -3.74 -21.21
N PHE A 95 -12.07 -3.20 -20.34
CA PHE A 95 -12.75 -1.94 -20.56
C PHE A 95 -11.76 -0.80 -20.82
N ILE A 96 -10.71 -0.67 -20.00
CA ILE A 96 -9.72 0.40 -20.16
C ILE A 96 -8.95 0.25 -21.48
N ILE A 97 -8.58 -0.97 -21.87
CA ILE A 97 -7.89 -1.22 -23.14
C ILE A 97 -8.80 -0.89 -24.33
N GLN A 98 -10.04 -1.40 -24.33
CA GLN A 98 -10.94 -1.30 -25.47
C GLN A 98 -11.55 0.09 -25.65
N GLN A 99 -11.93 0.75 -24.54
CA GLN A 99 -12.70 2.00 -24.59
C GLN A 99 -11.82 3.25 -24.47
N ILE A 100 -10.69 3.15 -23.77
CA ILE A 100 -9.80 4.29 -23.49
C ILE A 100 -8.49 4.16 -24.28
N GLY A 101 -8.03 2.94 -24.53
CA GLY A 101 -6.81 2.67 -25.30
C GLY A 101 -5.53 2.93 -24.51
N LEU A 102 -5.52 2.63 -23.20
CA LEU A 102 -4.29 2.69 -22.40
C LEU A 102 -3.43 1.45 -22.61
N SER A 103 -2.10 1.62 -22.57
CA SER A 103 -1.15 0.53 -22.60
C SER A 103 -1.04 -0.15 -21.23
N LEU A 104 -0.63 -1.42 -21.20
CA LEU A 104 -0.55 -2.20 -19.97
C LEU A 104 0.30 -1.55 -18.84
N PRO A 105 1.48 -0.93 -19.12
CA PRO A 105 2.25 -0.23 -18.09
C PRO A 105 1.52 0.98 -17.49
N VAL A 106 0.76 1.70 -18.31
CA VAL A 106 -0.04 2.85 -17.83
C VAL A 106 -1.22 2.35 -16.99
N ILE A 107 -1.83 1.23 -17.37
CA ILE A 107 -2.89 0.59 -16.60
C ILE A 107 -2.38 0.16 -15.23
N SER A 108 -1.24 -0.52 -15.15
CA SER A 108 -0.70 -0.97 -13.86
C SER A 108 -0.34 0.20 -12.95
N GLN A 109 0.19 1.29 -13.51
CA GLN A 109 0.42 2.55 -12.78
C GLN A 109 -0.90 3.20 -12.32
N THR A 110 -1.93 3.20 -13.18
CA THR A 110 -3.26 3.74 -12.84
C THR A 110 -3.90 2.94 -11.72
N LEU A 111 -3.84 1.60 -11.76
CA LEU A 111 -4.35 0.73 -10.70
C LEU A 111 -3.55 0.84 -9.39
N THR A 112 -2.27 1.20 -9.49
CA THR A 112 -1.43 1.51 -8.33
C THR A 112 -1.92 2.78 -7.62
N GLN A 113 -2.31 3.80 -8.38
CA GLN A 113 -2.75 5.10 -7.85
C GLN A 113 -4.25 5.18 -7.50
N ALA A 114 -5.08 4.41 -8.22
CA ALA A 114 -6.53 4.45 -8.11
C ALA A 114 -7.11 3.03 -8.03
N PRO A 115 -6.78 2.24 -6.99
CA PRO A 115 -7.25 0.86 -6.86
C PRO A 115 -8.77 0.74 -6.78
N GLN A 116 -9.47 1.78 -6.33
CA GLN A 116 -10.93 1.85 -6.29
C GLN A 116 -11.62 1.63 -7.66
N LEU A 117 -10.89 1.77 -8.77
CA LEU A 117 -11.41 1.42 -10.10
C LEU A 117 -11.86 -0.04 -10.17
N LEU A 118 -11.19 -0.95 -9.44
CA LEU A 118 -11.53 -2.37 -9.41
C LEU A 118 -12.83 -2.68 -8.65
N LYS A 119 -13.30 -1.75 -7.80
CA LYS A 119 -14.60 -1.88 -7.11
C LYS A 119 -15.76 -1.29 -7.91
N THR A 120 -15.45 -0.53 -8.97
CA THR A 120 -16.47 0.17 -9.74
C THR A 120 -16.98 -0.74 -10.83
N ASP A 121 -18.30 -0.86 -10.95
CA ASP A 121 -18.93 -1.63 -12.02
C ASP A 121 -18.59 -1.05 -13.40
N VAL A 122 -18.34 -1.93 -14.37
CA VAL A 122 -17.96 -1.54 -15.73
C VAL A 122 -19.04 -0.69 -16.42
N GLN A 123 -20.33 -0.95 -16.17
CA GLN A 123 -21.43 -0.16 -16.72
C GLN A 123 -21.42 1.28 -16.17
N VAL A 124 -21.01 1.45 -14.91
CA VAL A 124 -20.85 2.78 -14.31
C VAL A 124 -19.68 3.52 -14.94
N LEU A 125 -18.57 2.83 -15.21
CA LEU A 125 -17.43 3.40 -15.93
C LEU A 125 -17.81 3.80 -17.37
N GLU A 126 -18.57 2.96 -18.06
CA GLU A 126 -19.08 3.24 -19.41
C GLU A 126 -20.00 4.47 -19.43
N THR A 127 -20.95 4.56 -18.50
CA THR A 127 -21.83 5.73 -18.37
C THR A 127 -21.04 7.01 -18.14
N ARG A 128 -20.00 6.97 -17.28
CA ARG A 128 -19.12 8.13 -17.04
C ARG A 128 -18.33 8.51 -18.29
N LEU A 129 -17.83 7.52 -19.03
CA LEU A 129 -17.12 7.75 -20.28
C LEU A 129 -18.03 8.39 -21.33
N GLU A 130 -19.27 7.91 -21.47
CA GLU A 130 -20.26 8.49 -22.38
C GLU A 130 -20.62 9.92 -21.97
N TYR A 131 -20.77 10.18 -20.67
CA TYR A 131 -20.95 11.54 -20.17
C TYR A 131 -19.79 12.46 -20.56
N MET A 132 -18.53 12.02 -20.41
CA MET A 132 -17.36 12.80 -20.84
C MET A 132 -17.38 13.07 -22.35
N LYS A 133 -17.74 12.07 -23.16
CA LYS A 133 -17.92 12.25 -24.61
C LYS A 133 -19.02 13.28 -24.92
N SER A 134 -20.15 13.25 -24.20
CA SER A 134 -21.24 14.22 -24.34
C SER A 134 -20.80 15.66 -24.02
N LYS A 135 -19.83 15.81 -23.10
CA LYS A 135 -19.21 17.08 -22.72
C LYS A 135 -18.06 17.51 -23.64
N LYS A 136 -17.89 16.83 -24.78
CA LYS A 136 -16.89 17.13 -25.82
C LYS A 136 -15.43 17.01 -25.33
N PHE A 137 -15.17 16.18 -24.32
CA PHE A 137 -13.80 15.81 -23.99
C PHE A 137 -13.19 14.99 -25.13
N THR A 138 -11.97 15.33 -25.54
CA THR A 138 -11.23 14.54 -26.53
C THR A 138 -10.72 13.25 -25.90
N PRO A 139 -10.48 12.17 -26.68
CA PRO A 139 -9.89 10.94 -26.16
C PRO A 139 -8.57 11.17 -25.39
N HIS A 140 -7.75 12.12 -25.84
CA HIS A 140 -6.53 12.51 -25.15
C HIS A 140 -6.82 13.14 -23.77
N GLN A 141 -7.77 14.07 -23.69
CA GLN A 141 -8.17 14.66 -22.40
C GLN A 141 -8.75 13.62 -21.45
N ILE A 142 -9.54 12.67 -21.95
CA ILE A 142 -10.10 11.57 -21.15
C ILE A 142 -8.98 10.72 -20.57
N ARG A 143 -8.01 10.26 -21.40
CA ARG A 143 -6.86 9.49 -20.93
C ARG A 143 -6.13 10.20 -19.80
N LYS A 144 -5.85 11.48 -20.01
CA LYS A 144 -5.12 12.33 -19.06
C LYS A 144 -5.84 12.50 -17.72
N LEU A 145 -7.16 12.66 -17.75
CA LEU A 145 -7.98 12.74 -16.54
C LEU A 145 -8.00 11.43 -15.73
N ILE A 146 -7.85 10.30 -16.41
CA ILE A 146 -7.85 8.97 -15.77
C ILE A 146 -6.48 8.62 -15.22
N THR A 147 -5.40 8.91 -15.97
CA THR A 147 -4.01 8.60 -15.56
C THR A 147 -3.43 9.62 -14.59
N ASN A 148 -4.16 10.71 -14.33
CA ASN A 148 -3.72 11.84 -13.51
C ASN A 148 -2.37 12.42 -13.98
N GLU A 149 -2.05 12.29 -15.27
CA GLU A 149 -0.87 12.90 -15.88
C GLU A 149 -1.04 14.43 -15.95
N GLU A 150 -0.04 15.17 -15.49
CA GLU A 150 -0.06 16.64 -15.50
C GLU A 150 -0.27 17.20 -16.91
N ILE A 151 -0.95 18.36 -17.01
CA ILE A 151 -1.15 19.18 -18.23
C ILE A 151 0.17 19.78 -18.73
N GLY A 152 1.15 18.93 -19.03
CA GLY A 152 2.26 19.23 -19.91
C GLY A 152 1.76 19.30 -21.35
N SER A 153 2.23 20.35 -22.03
CA SER A 153 1.92 20.77 -23.39
C SER A 153 1.90 19.62 -24.39
N PRO A 154 1.05 19.69 -25.44
CA PRO A 154 1.21 18.79 -26.57
C PRO A 154 2.59 19.03 -27.16
N SER A 155 3.46 18.02 -27.10
CA SER A 155 4.61 17.97 -28.01
C SER A 155 4.05 17.89 -29.42
N GLU A 156 4.33 18.95 -30.17
CA GLU A 156 3.97 19.18 -31.59
C GLU A 156 4.26 18.00 -32.51
#